data_AF-W9W6W3-F1
#
_entry.id   AF-W9W6W3-F1
#
_cell.length_a   1.000
_cell.length_b   1.000
_cell.length_c   1.000
_cell.angle_alpha   90.00
_cell.angle_beta   90.00
_cell.angle_gamma   90.00
#
_symmetry.space_group_name_H-M   'P 1'
#
loop_
_entity.id
_entity.type
_entity.pdbx_description
1 polymer ?
#
loop_
_entity_poly.entity_id
_entity_poly.type
_entity_poly.pdbx_seq_one_letter_code
_entity_poly.pdbx_strand_id
1 'polypeptide(L)'
;MPGLHLQSSQWMQRRPACNPAPSPLIALLSLDWASAELALGLDFGTQWKVELTSSNIITLFYSCFDAYGPPLRPAINFVEVEELVVLAMQDIEARDEPERTGRSKLFDVVKSVFKSGERLSWVFMYEGGICRLFTRGPDQRLLEPYVRQSMNPG
;
A
#
# COMPACT_ATOMS: atom_id res chain seq x y z
N MET A 1 31.48 40.87 -15.02
CA MET A 1 31.82 39.48 -15.41
C MET A 1 32.99 39.03 -14.54
N PRO A 2 32.99 37.82 -13.94
CA PRO A 2 31.97 37.05 -13.22
C PRO A 2 32.35 36.96 -11.71
N GLY A 3 31.64 36.33 -10.78
CA GLY A 3 30.51 35.43 -10.88
C GLY A 3 29.74 35.35 -9.55
N LEU A 4 28.43 35.26 -9.68
CA LEU A 4 27.49 34.85 -8.66
C LEU A 4 27.77 33.39 -8.29
N HIS A 5 28.11 33.11 -7.03
CA HIS A 5 27.99 31.76 -6.48
C HIS A 5 26.67 31.69 -5.69
N LEU A 6 25.59 31.34 -6.39
CA LEU A 6 24.37 30.84 -5.75
C LEU A 6 24.72 29.51 -5.08
N GLN A 7 24.88 29.52 -3.76
CA GLN A 7 24.91 28.30 -2.96
C GLN A 7 23.47 28.02 -2.53
N SER A 8 22.68 27.51 -3.48
CA SER A 8 21.29 27.09 -3.25
C SER A 8 21.17 25.63 -3.63
N SER A 9 21.33 24.73 -2.65
CA SER A 9 20.82 23.34 -2.66
C SER A 9 21.15 22.66 -1.32
N GLN A 10 20.47 23.08 -0.26
CA GLN A 10 20.42 22.34 1.01
C GLN A 10 18.95 22.09 1.40
N TRP A 11 18.21 21.49 0.47
CA TRP A 11 16.89 20.91 0.75
C TRP A 11 16.84 19.47 0.26
N MET A 12 17.84 18.67 0.62
CA MET A 12 17.60 17.25 0.86
C MET A 12 17.39 17.11 2.36
N GLN A 13 16.15 17.36 2.80
CA GLN A 13 15.68 16.78 4.05
C GLN A 13 15.80 15.26 3.88
N ARG A 14 16.93 14.70 4.33
CA ARG A 14 16.98 13.32 4.76
C ARG A 14 15.98 13.25 5.89
N ARG A 15 14.75 12.81 5.59
CA ARG A 15 13.85 12.35 6.65
C ARG A 15 14.64 11.32 7.46
N PRO A 16 14.52 11.31 8.80
CA PRO A 16 15.01 10.18 9.56
C PRO A 16 14.46 8.92 8.90
N ALA A 17 15.22 7.83 8.87
CA ALA A 17 14.69 6.53 8.53
C ALA A 17 13.66 6.11 9.60
N CYS A 18 12.52 6.78 9.65
CA CYS A 18 11.30 6.22 10.18
C CYS A 18 11.00 5.07 9.23
N ASN A 19 11.31 3.85 9.65
CA ASN A 19 10.64 2.70 9.06
C ASN A 19 9.15 3.04 9.09
N PRO A 20 8.49 3.16 7.92
CA PRO A 20 7.08 3.49 7.90
C PRO A 20 6.36 2.45 8.77
N ALA A 21 5.43 2.92 9.60
CA ALA A 21 4.64 2.01 10.41
C ALA A 21 4.02 0.94 9.48
N PRO A 22 4.08 -0.34 9.85
CA PRO A 22 3.59 -1.42 8.99
C PRO A 22 2.12 -1.19 8.65
N SER A 23 1.74 -1.36 7.38
CA SER A 23 0.37 -1.07 6.92
C SER A 23 -0.69 -1.88 7.69
N PRO A 24 -1.67 -1.27 8.37
CA PRO A 24 -2.70 -2.03 9.09
C PRO A 24 -3.49 -2.97 8.15
N LEU A 25 -3.59 -2.63 6.85
CA LEU A 25 -4.20 -3.49 5.84
C LEU A 25 -3.41 -4.77 5.55
N ILE A 26 -2.08 -4.77 5.66
CA ILE A 26 -1.29 -6.01 5.51
C ILE A 26 -1.61 -6.96 6.66
N ALA A 27 -1.65 -6.46 7.90
CA ALA A 27 -2.01 -7.27 9.06
C ALA A 27 -3.43 -7.82 8.94
N LEU A 28 -4.40 -6.96 8.59
CA LEU A 28 -5.79 -7.35 8.39
C LEU A 28 -5.96 -8.37 7.26
N LEU A 29 -5.31 -8.14 6.10
CA LEU A 29 -5.28 -9.12 5.00
C LEU A 29 -4.72 -10.46 5.46
N SER A 30 -3.65 -10.46 6.25
CA SER A 30 -3.01 -11.69 6.73
C SER A 30 -3.92 -12.47 7.67
N LEU A 31 -4.60 -11.79 8.60
CA LEU A 31 -5.54 -12.40 9.53
C LEU A 31 -6.78 -12.94 8.81
N ASP A 32 -7.32 -12.17 7.87
CA ASP A 32 -8.46 -12.57 7.04
C ASP A 32 -8.12 -13.81 6.20
N TRP A 33 -6.93 -13.83 5.59
CA TRP A 33 -6.41 -15.00 4.87
C TRP A 33 -6.21 -16.20 5.78
N ALA A 34 -5.54 -16.05 6.92
CA ALA A 34 -5.29 -17.15 7.84
C ALA A 34 -6.59 -17.73 8.40
N SER A 35 -7.57 -16.88 8.71
CA SER A 35 -8.90 -17.30 9.14
C SER A 35 -9.60 -18.15 8.09
N ALA A 36 -9.56 -17.73 6.81
CA ALA A 36 -10.16 -18.46 5.72
C ALA A 36 -9.46 -19.81 5.46
N GLU A 37 -8.13 -19.83 5.37
CA GLU A 37 -7.34 -21.03 5.10
C GLU A 37 -7.45 -22.08 6.22
N LEU A 38 -7.52 -21.63 7.47
CA LEU A 38 -7.63 -22.50 8.64
C LEU A 38 -9.09 -22.76 9.07
N ALA A 39 -10.07 -22.27 8.29
CA ALA A 39 -11.50 -22.39 8.57
C ALA A 39 -11.90 -21.95 10.00
N LEU A 40 -11.29 -20.86 10.50
CA LEU A 40 -11.51 -20.36 11.88
C LEU A 40 -12.84 -19.64 12.06
N GLY A 41 -13.47 -19.19 10.97
CA GLY A 41 -14.75 -18.49 11.02
C GLY A 41 -14.69 -17.13 11.71
N LEU A 42 -13.52 -16.48 11.77
CA LEU A 42 -13.39 -15.14 12.34
C LEU A 42 -14.02 -14.11 11.40
N ASP A 43 -14.81 -13.19 11.96
CA ASP A 43 -15.40 -12.07 11.25
C ASP A 43 -14.56 -10.81 11.43
N PHE A 44 -14.15 -10.22 10.30
CA PHE A 44 -13.35 -9.00 10.23
C PHE A 44 -14.12 -7.80 9.65
N GLY A 45 -15.45 -7.91 9.45
CA GLY A 45 -16.24 -6.88 8.76
C GLY A 45 -16.12 -5.48 9.38
N THR A 46 -16.08 -5.39 10.72
CA THR A 46 -15.92 -4.11 11.42
C THR A 46 -14.52 -3.51 11.25
N GLN A 47 -13.47 -4.33 11.35
CA GLN A 47 -12.08 -3.93 11.14
C GLN A 47 -11.87 -3.47 9.71
N TRP A 48 -12.41 -4.20 8.73
CA TRP A 48 -12.40 -3.79 7.34
C TRP A 48 -13.06 -2.42 7.12
N LYS A 49 -14.19 -2.15 7.77
CA LYS A 49 -14.85 -0.84 7.69
C LYS A 49 -13.99 0.30 8.24
N VAL A 50 -13.24 0.06 9.31
CA VAL A 50 -12.35 1.06 9.94
C VAL A 50 -11.07 1.25 9.12
N GLU A 51 -10.47 0.16 8.66
CA GLU A 51 -9.13 0.19 8.06
C GLU A 51 -9.14 0.53 6.56
N LEU A 52 -10.26 0.40 5.85
CA LEU A 52 -10.38 0.77 4.43
C LEU A 52 -10.49 2.29 4.24
N THR A 53 -9.39 2.98 4.52
CA THR A 53 -9.21 4.41 4.27
C THR A 53 -8.19 4.63 3.16
N SER A 54 -8.27 5.75 2.45
CA SER A 54 -7.27 6.13 1.44
C SER A 54 -5.86 6.14 2.02
N SER A 55 -5.67 6.70 3.21
CA SER A 55 -4.38 6.75 3.93
C SER A 55 -3.78 5.35 4.14
N ASN A 56 -4.59 4.40 4.58
CA ASN A 56 -4.12 3.03 4.81
C ASN A 56 -3.80 2.30 3.50
N ILE A 57 -4.56 2.56 2.44
CA ILE A 57 -4.31 2.01 1.10
C ILE A 57 -3.02 2.60 0.51
N ILE A 58 -2.79 3.91 0.63
CA ILE A 58 -1.52 4.54 0.25
C ILE A 58 -0.35 3.89 1.00
N THR A 59 -0.50 3.69 2.32
CA THR A 59 0.51 3.02 3.14
C THR A 59 0.75 1.56 2.70
N LEU A 60 -0.30 0.84 2.28
CA LEU A 60 -0.17 -0.48 1.68
C LEU A 60 0.67 -0.45 0.40
N PHE A 61 0.39 0.48 -0.53
CA PHE A 61 1.19 0.63 -1.75
C PHE A 61 2.66 0.90 -1.44
N TYR A 62 2.95 1.79 -0.48
CA TYR A 62 4.33 2.09 -0.10
C TYR A 62 5.05 0.90 0.51
N SER A 63 4.37 0.15 1.39
CA SER A 63 4.89 -1.10 1.94
C SER A 63 5.22 -2.11 0.83
N CYS A 64 4.37 -2.18 -0.21
CA CYS A 64 4.62 -3.04 -1.37
C CYS A 64 5.78 -2.54 -2.23
N PHE A 65 5.92 -1.23 -2.43
CA PHE A 65 7.06 -0.68 -3.16
C PHE A 65 8.39 -0.94 -2.45
N ASP A 66 8.37 -0.87 -1.12
CA ASP A 66 9.54 -1.18 -0.32
C ASP A 66 9.92 -2.67 -0.35
N ALA A 67 8.92 -3.57 -0.24
CA ALA A 67 9.14 -5.00 -0.19
C ALA A 67 9.38 -5.67 -1.55
N TYR A 68 8.76 -5.16 -2.61
CA TYR A 68 8.78 -5.76 -3.95
C TYR A 68 9.60 -4.96 -4.96
N GLY A 69 10.17 -3.83 -4.54
CA GLY A 69 10.89 -2.94 -5.43
C GLY A 69 12.07 -3.64 -6.12
N PRO A 70 12.23 -3.47 -7.45
CA PRO A 70 13.42 -3.94 -8.12
C PRO A 70 14.66 -3.24 -7.56
N PRO A 71 15.86 -3.85 -7.69
CA PRO A 71 17.12 -3.24 -7.24
C PRO A 71 17.33 -1.81 -7.77
N LEU A 72 16.84 -1.53 -8.99
CA LEU A 72 16.77 -0.21 -9.58
C LEU A 72 15.33 0.28 -9.50
N ARG A 73 15.00 1.02 -8.43
CA ARG A 73 13.64 1.52 -8.24
C ARG A 73 13.31 2.60 -9.27
N PRO A 74 12.17 2.52 -9.99
CA PRO A 74 11.69 3.67 -10.74
C PRO A 74 11.46 4.85 -9.81
N ALA A 75 11.54 6.07 -10.36
CA ALA A 75 11.03 7.23 -9.65
C ALA A 75 9.53 7.07 -9.47
N ILE A 76 9.10 6.75 -8.24
CA ILE A 76 7.69 6.71 -7.87
C ILE A 76 7.32 8.13 -7.44
N ASN A 77 6.38 8.73 -8.16
CA ASN A 77 5.79 9.98 -7.72
C ASN A 77 4.72 9.67 -6.67
N PHE A 78 5.04 9.96 -5.41
CA PHE A 78 4.14 9.69 -4.30
C PHE A 78 2.82 10.46 -4.40
N VAL A 79 2.84 11.69 -4.91
CA VAL A 79 1.64 12.50 -5.13
C VAL A 79 0.71 11.82 -6.14
N GLU A 80 1.28 11.25 -7.21
CA GLU A 80 0.52 10.52 -8.23
C GLU A 80 -0.16 9.27 -7.66
N VAL A 81 0.51 8.53 -6.76
CA VAL A 81 -0.08 7.37 -6.08
C VAL A 81 -1.24 7.80 -5.19
N GLU A 82 -1.06 8.88 -4.43
CA GLU A 82 -2.11 9.44 -3.57
C GLU A 82 -3.34 9.87 -4.37
N GLU A 83 -3.15 10.60 -5.47
CA GLU A 83 -4.23 11.02 -6.36
C GLU A 83 -5.00 9.82 -6.93
N LEU A 84 -4.29 8.81 -7.43
CA LEU A 84 -4.94 7.61 -7.98
C LEU A 84 -5.73 6.83 -6.93
N VAL A 85 -5.21 6.71 -5.70
CA VAL A 85 -5.93 6.04 -4.61
C VAL A 85 -7.19 6.81 -4.22
N VAL A 86 -7.10 8.13 -4.10
CA VAL A 86 -8.26 8.98 -3.78
C VAL A 86 -9.33 8.86 -4.86
N LEU A 87 -8.96 8.95 -6.14
CA LEU A 87 -9.89 8.80 -7.26
C LEU A 87 -10.52 7.41 -7.30
N ALA A 88 -9.74 6.36 -7.09
CA ALA A 88 -10.25 4.99 -7.06
C ALA A 88 -11.24 4.75 -5.92
N MET A 89 -10.96 5.29 -4.73
CA MET A 89 -11.87 5.22 -3.59
C MET A 89 -13.18 5.96 -3.88
N GLN A 90 -13.12 7.18 -4.40
CA GLN A 90 -14.29 7.98 -4.75
C GLN A 90 -15.17 7.27 -5.79
N ASP A 91 -14.57 6.70 -6.83
CA ASP A 91 -15.30 5.94 -7.86
C ASP A 91 -16.01 4.72 -7.28
N ILE A 92 -15.36 3.98 -6.38
CA ILE A 92 -15.95 2.80 -5.75
C ILE A 92 -17.05 3.17 -4.75
N GLU A 93 -16.88 4.24 -3.99
CA GLU A 93 -17.91 4.76 -3.09
C GLU A 93 -19.12 5.28 -3.87
N ALA A 94 -18.91 5.91 -5.02
CA ALA A 94 -19.99 6.43 -5.87
C ALA A 94 -20.85 5.34 -6.53
N ARG A 95 -20.33 4.11 -6.67
CA ARG A 95 -21.05 2.99 -7.29
C ARG A 95 -22.12 2.36 -6.39
N ASP A 96 -22.18 2.74 -5.11
CA ASP A 96 -23.17 2.30 -4.12
C ASP A 96 -23.44 0.78 -4.17
N GLU A 97 -22.36 -0.01 -4.16
CA GLU A 97 -22.42 -1.48 -4.10
C GLU A 97 -22.17 -1.97 -2.66
N PRO A 98 -23.20 -2.00 -1.79
CA PRO A 98 -23.04 -2.36 -0.37
C PRO A 98 -22.61 -3.81 -0.15
N GLU A 99 -22.77 -4.67 -1.15
CA GLU A 99 -22.37 -6.09 -1.08
C GLU A 99 -20.85 -6.28 -1.08
N ARG A 100 -20.09 -5.32 -1.61
CA ARG A 100 -18.63 -5.42 -1.64
C ARG A 100 -18.04 -4.89 -0.34
N THR A 101 -17.62 -5.82 0.51
CA THR A 101 -16.98 -5.51 1.79
C THR A 101 -15.57 -6.12 1.88
N GLY A 102 -14.80 -5.61 2.85
CA GLY A 102 -13.50 -6.14 3.22
C GLY A 102 -12.49 -6.33 2.10
N ARG A 103 -11.87 -7.52 2.06
CA ARG A 103 -10.80 -7.87 1.12
C ARG A 103 -11.18 -7.66 -0.35
N SER A 104 -12.42 -8.00 -0.72
CA SER A 104 -12.90 -7.83 -2.10
C SER A 104 -12.99 -6.35 -2.47
N LYS A 105 -13.48 -5.50 -1.56
CA LYS A 105 -13.52 -4.05 -1.78
C LYS A 105 -12.11 -3.45 -1.92
N LEU A 106 -11.17 -3.87 -1.06
CA LEU A 106 -9.77 -3.45 -1.19
C LEU A 106 -9.19 -3.84 -2.55
N PHE A 107 -9.44 -5.07 -3.00
CA PHE A 107 -8.94 -5.55 -4.29
C PHE A 107 -9.47 -4.72 -5.46
N ASP A 108 -10.75 -4.33 -5.42
CA ASP A 108 -11.34 -3.46 -6.44
C ASP A 108 -10.70 -2.08 -6.47
N VAL A 109 -10.41 -1.49 -5.30
CA VAL A 109 -9.68 -0.21 -5.22
C VAL A 109 -8.31 -0.35 -5.85
N VAL A 110 -7.55 -1.38 -5.48
CA VAL A 110 -6.22 -1.65 -6.02
C VAL A 110 -6.26 -1.84 -7.53
N LYS A 111 -7.25 -2.60 -8.05
CA LYS A 111 -7.44 -2.77 -9.49
C LYS A 111 -7.79 -1.46 -10.19
N SER A 112 -8.62 -0.62 -9.58
CA SER A 112 -8.99 0.68 -10.13
C SER A 112 -7.79 1.64 -10.19
N VAL A 113 -6.92 1.61 -9.17
CA VAL A 113 -5.64 2.34 -9.17
C VAL A 113 -4.77 1.90 -10.34
N PHE A 114 -4.56 0.59 -10.53
CA PHE A 114 -3.73 0.10 -11.63
C PHE A 114 -4.33 0.40 -13.01
N LYS A 115 -5.64 0.26 -13.16
CA LYS A 115 -6.33 0.60 -14.40
C LYS A 115 -6.16 2.08 -14.75
N SER A 116 -6.33 2.96 -13.77
CA SER A 116 -6.20 4.41 -13.98
C SER A 116 -4.75 4.83 -14.21
N GLY A 117 -3.81 4.11 -13.61
CA GLY A 117 -2.37 4.30 -13.76
C GLY A 117 -1.70 3.46 -14.84
N GLU A 118 -2.43 2.82 -15.76
CA GLU A 118 -1.90 1.78 -16.66
C GLU A 118 -0.66 2.19 -17.48
N ARG A 119 -0.51 3.51 -17.72
CA ARG A 119 0.60 4.09 -18.50
C ARG A 119 1.84 4.42 -17.67
N LEU A 120 1.75 4.26 -16.35
CA LEU A 120 2.80 4.61 -15.41
C LEU A 120 3.76 3.44 -15.25
N SER A 121 5.06 3.73 -15.32
CA SER A 121 6.10 2.70 -15.31
C SER A 121 6.05 1.80 -14.07
N TRP A 122 5.73 2.37 -12.91
CA TRP A 122 5.64 1.61 -11.66
C TRP A 122 4.44 0.65 -11.65
N VAL A 123 3.34 0.96 -12.33
CA VAL A 123 2.19 0.05 -12.41
C VAL A 123 2.60 -1.27 -13.06
N PHE A 124 3.27 -1.22 -14.22
CA PHE A 124 3.77 -2.42 -14.89
C PHE A 124 4.70 -3.26 -14.01
N MET A 125 5.49 -2.62 -13.14
CA MET A 125 6.43 -3.31 -12.26
C MET A 125 5.76 -3.94 -11.03
N TYR A 126 4.79 -3.26 -10.44
CA TYR A 126 4.24 -3.64 -9.13
C TYR A 126 2.90 -4.35 -9.21
N GLU A 127 2.11 -4.19 -10.29
CA GLU A 127 0.76 -4.74 -10.39
C GLU A 127 0.74 -6.24 -10.10
N GLY A 128 1.57 -7.03 -10.78
CA GLY A 128 1.63 -8.47 -10.56
C GLY A 128 2.06 -8.85 -9.14
N GLY A 129 2.91 -8.05 -8.49
CA GLY A 129 3.32 -8.25 -7.10
C GLY A 129 2.20 -7.99 -6.11
N ILE A 130 1.53 -6.85 -6.26
CA ILE A 130 0.47 -6.41 -5.35
C ILE A 130 -0.80 -7.25 -5.56
N CYS A 131 -1.17 -7.58 -6.79
CA CYS A 131 -2.31 -8.46 -7.06
C CYS A 131 -2.12 -9.88 -6.48
N ARG A 132 -0.87 -10.34 -6.31
CA ARG A 132 -0.60 -11.64 -5.64
C ARG A 132 -1.02 -11.65 -4.17
N LEU A 133 -1.07 -10.51 -3.48
CA LEU A 133 -1.56 -10.41 -2.10
C LEU A 133 -3.00 -10.91 -1.94
N PHE A 134 -3.81 -10.68 -2.98
CA PHE A 134 -5.24 -11.02 -2.99
C PHE A 134 -5.50 -12.43 -3.50
N THR A 135 -4.48 -13.14 -3.99
CA THR A 135 -4.61 -14.52 -4.48
C THR A 135 -3.81 -15.53 -3.67
N ARG A 136 -2.74 -15.10 -2.98
CA ARG A 136 -1.84 -15.97 -2.20
C ARG A 136 -1.58 -15.46 -0.78
N GLY A 137 -2.17 -14.33 -0.40
CA GLY A 137 -1.89 -13.67 0.88
C GLY A 137 -0.56 -12.89 0.91
N PRO A 138 -0.34 -12.09 1.97
CA PRO A 138 0.92 -11.40 2.19
C PRO A 138 2.08 -12.38 2.44
N ASP A 139 3.24 -12.12 1.84
CA ASP A 139 4.43 -12.94 2.02
C ASP A 139 5.38 -12.40 3.11
N GLN A 140 6.43 -13.17 3.42
CA GLN A 140 7.38 -12.83 4.48
C GLN A 140 8.00 -11.44 4.33
N ARG A 141 8.19 -10.94 3.10
CA ARG A 141 8.82 -9.62 2.86
C ARG A 141 7.94 -8.48 3.39
N LEU A 142 6.62 -8.64 3.32
CA LEU A 142 5.67 -7.69 3.89
C LEU A 142 5.44 -7.88 5.39
N LEU A 143 5.65 -9.10 5.91
CA LEU A 143 5.42 -9.42 7.33
C LEU A 143 6.64 -9.14 8.22
N GLU A 144 7.83 -9.10 7.66
CA GLU A 144 9.07 -8.87 8.39
C GLU A 144 9.06 -7.63 9.32
N PRO A 145 8.50 -6.47 8.90
CA PRO A 145 8.39 -5.30 9.78
C PRO A 145 7.62 -5.56 11.09
N TYR A 146 6.58 -6.39 11.06
CA TYR A 146 5.77 -6.71 12.24
C TYR A 146 6.51 -7.62 13.21
N VAL A 147 7.24 -8.60 12.67
CA VAL A 147 8.05 -9.53 13.47
C VAL A 147 9.13 -8.75 14.22
N ARG A 148 9.84 -7.85 13.54
CA ARG A 148 10.89 -7.03 14.17
C ARG A 148 10.34 -6.11 15.26
N GLN A 149 9.13 -5.58 15.09
CA GLN A 149 8.48 -4.76 16.13
C GLN A 149 8.09 -5.58 17.36
N SER A 150 7.57 -6.80 17.17
CA SER A 150 7.24 -7.68 18.32
C SER A 150 8.46 -8.10 19.16
N MET A 151 9.65 -8.11 18.54
CA MET A 151 10.90 -8.49 19.21
C MET A 151 11.62 -7.34 19.93
N ASN A 152 11.19 -6.09 19.71
CA ASN A 152 11.66 -4.91 20.42
C ASN A 152 10.46 -4.15 21.00
N PRO A 153 9.79 -4.68 22.05
CA PRO A 153 8.84 -3.88 22.81
C PRO A 153 9.66 -2.79 23.51
N GLY A 154 9.39 -1.53 23.15
CA GLY A 154 10.01 -0.36 23.81
C GLY A 154 9.69 -0.31 25.29
#